data_AF-A0A366GYZ8-F1
#
_entry.id   AF-A0A366GYZ8-F1
#
_cell.length_a   1.000
_cell.length_b   1.000
_cell.length_c   1.000
_cell.angle_alpha   90.00
_cell.angle_beta   90.00
_cell.angle_gamma   90.00
#
_symmetry.space_group_name_H-M   'P 1'
#
loop_
_entity.id
_entity.type
_entity.pdbx_description
1 polymer ?
#
loop_
_entity_poly.entity_id
_entity_poly.type
_entity_poly.pdbx_seq_one_letter_code
_entity_poly.pdbx_strand_id
1 'polypeptide(L)'
;MPQVDQDWYRDTFIEKIQKRGSAIIDARGHSSAASAAQAIIHHMHDWINGTPENDWVSMGIVSDGSYGIEKGIIYSFPVRCDYGRYQIVQGLEIGEFAREKMTLSEQELLKEMDTVKNLLPKETGESHRNLSVCLRSGTTLYDDGISLPKKQYLQTDRVR
;
A
#
# COMPACT_ATOMS: atom_id res chain seq x y z
N MET A 1 22.71 17.44 -8.63
CA MET A 1 21.37 17.96 -8.97
C MET A 1 21.03 19.07 -7.98
N PRO A 2 20.37 20.17 -8.39
CA PRO A 2 19.97 21.20 -7.44
C PRO A 2 18.96 20.60 -6.46
N GLN A 3 19.31 20.63 -5.17
CA GLN A 3 18.47 20.13 -4.09
C GLN A 3 17.35 21.15 -3.85
N VAL A 4 16.10 20.66 -3.80
CA VAL A 4 14.95 21.51 -3.45
C VAL A 4 15.12 22.03 -2.02
N ASP A 5 14.70 23.27 -1.80
CA ASP A 5 14.72 23.90 -0.48
C ASP A 5 13.96 23.05 0.56
N GLN A 6 14.59 22.84 1.72
CA GLN A 6 14.06 21.94 2.75
C GLN A 6 12.83 22.52 3.45
N ASP A 7 12.77 23.82 3.67
CA ASP A 7 11.65 24.48 4.33
C ASP A 7 10.43 24.45 3.41
N TRP A 8 10.61 24.72 2.12
CA TRP A 8 9.55 24.55 1.13
C TRP A 8 9.03 23.10 1.08
N TYR A 9 9.92 22.11 1.11
CA TYR A 9 9.52 20.69 1.11
C TYR A 9 8.68 20.34 2.34
N ARG A 10 9.10 20.76 3.54
CA ARG A 10 8.45 20.42 4.80
C ARG A 10 7.14 21.18 5.02
N ASP A 11 7.17 22.48 4.79
CA ASP A 11 6.10 23.38 5.25
C ASP A 11 5.12 23.75 4.14
N THR A 12 5.52 23.64 2.87
CA THR A 12 4.65 23.98 1.74
C THR A 12 4.22 22.76 0.96
N PHE A 13 5.15 21.91 0.54
CA PHE A 13 4.86 20.81 -0.38
C PHE A 13 3.99 19.73 0.28
N ILE A 14 4.39 19.23 1.45
CA ILE A 14 3.65 18.18 2.16
C ILE A 14 2.23 18.65 2.49
N GLU A 15 2.10 19.84 3.07
CA GLU A 15 0.79 20.41 3.43
C GLU A 15 -0.11 20.58 2.19
N LYS A 16 0.43 21.09 1.09
CA LYS A 16 -0.31 21.30 -0.15
C LYS A 16 -0.84 19.98 -0.74
N ILE A 17 -0.07 18.90 -0.65
CA ILE A 17 -0.51 17.58 -1.11
C ILE A 17 -1.58 17.01 -0.18
N GLN A 18 -1.36 17.07 1.14
CA GLN A 18 -2.32 16.58 2.14
C GLN A 18 -3.68 17.29 2.03
N LYS A 19 -3.68 18.61 1.85
CA LYS A 19 -4.89 19.44 1.77
C LYS A 19 -5.45 19.59 0.35
N ARG A 20 -4.91 18.87 -0.63
CA ARG A 20 -5.35 19.02 -2.04
C ARG A 20 -6.81 18.63 -2.22
N GLY A 21 -7.28 17.58 -1.55
CA GLY A 21 -8.66 17.10 -1.65
C GLY A 21 -9.67 18.16 -1.18
N SER A 22 -9.44 18.74 0.00
CA SER A 22 -10.29 19.82 0.52
C SER A 22 -10.23 21.06 -0.35
N ALA A 23 -9.05 21.46 -0.82
CA ALA A 23 -8.92 22.62 -1.71
C ALA A 23 -9.71 22.45 -3.03
N ILE A 24 -9.80 21.23 -3.57
CA ILE A 24 -10.62 20.96 -4.76
C ILE A 24 -12.12 21.08 -4.42
N ILE A 25 -12.53 20.58 -3.27
CA ILE A 25 -13.92 20.68 -2.80
C ILE A 25 -14.30 22.15 -2.60
N ASP A 26 -13.45 22.94 -1.95
CA ASP A 26 -13.69 24.37 -1.72
C ASP A 26 -13.77 25.15 -3.03
N ALA A 27 -12.93 24.82 -4.01
CA ALA A 27 -12.91 25.51 -5.31
C ALA A 27 -14.07 25.12 -6.22
N ARG A 28 -14.54 23.87 -6.18
CA ARG A 28 -15.53 23.34 -7.13
C ARG A 28 -16.92 23.08 -6.53
N GLY A 29 -17.05 23.09 -5.21
CA GLY A 29 -18.26 22.67 -4.49
C GLY A 29 -18.57 21.16 -4.58
N HIS A 30 -17.68 20.37 -5.21
CA HIS A 30 -17.87 18.96 -5.48
C HIS A 30 -16.58 18.17 -5.26
N SER A 31 -16.72 16.87 -5.01
CA SER A 31 -15.59 15.98 -4.78
C SER A 31 -14.67 15.86 -5.99
N SER A 32 -13.41 15.49 -5.74
CA SER A 32 -12.38 15.23 -6.75
C SER A 32 -12.58 13.90 -7.50
N ALA A 33 -13.83 13.58 -7.86
CA ALA A 33 -14.24 12.26 -8.38
C ALA A 33 -13.50 11.86 -9.66
N ALA A 34 -13.36 12.77 -10.63
CA ALA A 34 -12.69 12.48 -11.89
C ALA A 34 -11.20 12.14 -11.71
N SER A 35 -10.48 12.88 -10.86
CA SER A 35 -9.07 12.59 -10.59
C SER A 35 -8.89 11.32 -9.76
N ALA A 36 -9.83 11.02 -8.84
CA ALA A 36 -9.83 9.75 -8.11
C ALA A 36 -10.06 8.56 -9.05
N ALA A 37 -11.01 8.68 -9.99
CA ALA A 37 -11.25 7.66 -11.00
C ALA A 37 -10.00 7.45 -11.88
N GLN A 38 -9.34 8.53 -12.30
CA GLN A 38 -8.09 8.43 -13.06
C GLN A 38 -6.98 7.73 -12.26
N ALA A 39 -6.85 8.04 -10.96
CA ALA A 39 -5.86 7.39 -10.10
C ALA A 39 -6.10 5.87 -9.99
N ILE A 40 -7.36 5.43 -9.90
CA ILE A 40 -7.72 4.01 -9.90
C ILE A 40 -7.37 3.35 -11.24
N ILE A 41 -7.67 4.01 -12.36
CA ILE A 41 -7.35 3.50 -13.70
C ILE A 41 -5.84 3.32 -13.86
N HIS A 42 -5.04 4.32 -13.46
CA HIS A 42 -3.58 4.23 -13.52
C HIS A 42 -3.04 3.14 -12.61
N HIS A 43 -3.55 3.03 -11.39
CA HIS A 43 -3.15 1.99 -10.46
C HIS A 43 -3.38 0.58 -11.03
N MET A 44 -4.55 0.33 -11.61
CA MET A 44 -4.86 -0.95 -12.26
C MET A 44 -4.01 -1.17 -13.52
N HIS A 45 -3.76 -0.12 -14.29
CA HIS A 45 -2.89 -0.17 -15.46
C HIS A 45 -1.47 -0.61 -15.06
N ASP A 46 -0.87 0.04 -14.08
CA ASP A 46 0.50 -0.24 -13.65
C ASP A 46 0.61 -1.60 -12.99
N TRP A 47 -0.41 -2.02 -12.23
CA TRP A 47 -0.45 -3.37 -11.67
C TRP A 47 -0.48 -4.45 -12.76
N ILE A 48 -1.27 -4.27 -13.82
CA ILE A 48 -1.44 -5.27 -14.89
C ILE A 48 -0.27 -5.24 -15.89
N ASN A 49 0.14 -4.05 -16.32
CA ASN A 49 1.13 -3.87 -17.39
C ASN A 49 2.56 -3.72 -16.87
N GLY A 50 2.72 -3.53 -15.57
CA GLY A 50 4.00 -3.27 -14.91
C GLY A 50 4.32 -1.78 -14.78
N THR A 51 5.24 -1.48 -13.88
CA THR A 51 5.79 -0.12 -13.70
C THR A 51 6.94 0.14 -14.69
N PRO A 52 7.18 1.41 -15.10
CA PRO A 52 8.34 1.77 -15.91
C PRO A 52 9.68 1.32 -15.30
N GLU A 53 10.68 1.05 -16.15
CA GLU A 53 12.01 0.67 -15.70
C GLU A 53 12.63 1.74 -14.79
N ASN A 54 13.26 1.30 -13.70
CA ASN A 54 13.85 2.16 -12.67
C ASN A 54 12.88 3.10 -11.94
N ASP A 55 11.58 2.90 -12.08
CA ASP A 55 10.55 3.64 -11.35
C ASP A 55 9.83 2.74 -10.33
N TRP A 56 8.92 3.33 -9.54
CA TRP A 56 8.01 2.64 -8.64
C TRP A 56 6.73 3.44 -8.41
N VAL A 57 5.68 2.76 -7.99
CA VAL A 57 4.40 3.38 -7.62
C VAL A 57 4.08 3.14 -6.15
N SER A 58 3.23 3.98 -5.56
CA SER A 58 2.77 3.77 -4.19
C SER A 58 1.51 2.89 -4.18
N MET A 59 1.54 1.79 -3.42
CA MET A 59 0.38 0.91 -3.25
C MET A 59 0.13 0.61 -1.77
N GLY A 60 -1.14 0.69 -1.35
CA GLY A 60 -1.60 0.21 -0.05
C GLY A 60 -1.67 -1.30 -0.05
N ILE A 61 -0.72 -1.95 0.62
CA ILE A 61 -0.61 -3.41 0.72
C ILE A 61 -0.43 -3.81 2.18
N VAL A 62 -0.59 -5.10 2.47
CA VAL A 62 -0.35 -5.58 3.83
C VAL A 62 1.14 -5.51 4.14
N SER A 63 1.48 -4.88 5.26
CA SER A 63 2.85 -4.75 5.74
C SER A 63 3.44 -6.12 6.08
N ASP A 64 4.61 -6.39 5.49
CA ASP A 64 5.43 -7.58 5.74
C ASP A 64 6.57 -7.32 6.74
N GLY A 65 6.62 -6.12 7.34
CA GLY A 65 7.74 -5.67 8.19
C GLY A 65 8.75 -4.78 7.46
N SER A 66 8.58 -4.57 6.14
CA SER A 66 9.47 -3.71 5.35
C SER A 66 9.59 -2.33 5.98
N TYR A 67 10.81 -1.81 5.98
CA TYR A 67 11.15 -0.52 6.57
C TYR A 67 10.85 -0.38 8.08
N GLY A 68 10.62 -1.47 8.80
CA GLY A 68 10.33 -1.46 10.23
C GLY A 68 8.89 -1.06 10.58
N ILE A 69 7.98 -1.14 9.61
CA ILE A 69 6.53 -0.94 9.83
C ILE A 69 5.93 -2.23 10.41
N GLU A 70 5.05 -2.11 11.40
CA GLU A 70 4.35 -3.22 12.06
C GLU A 70 3.66 -4.13 11.03
N LYS A 71 3.69 -5.45 11.27
CA LYS A 71 3.13 -6.43 10.33
C LYS A 71 1.61 -6.48 10.41
N GLY A 72 0.97 -6.79 9.30
CA GLY A 72 -0.47 -7.07 9.26
C GLY A 72 -1.38 -5.86 9.16
N ILE A 73 -0.84 -4.63 9.16
CA ILE A 73 -1.60 -3.42 8.81
C ILE A 73 -1.52 -3.15 7.30
N ILE A 74 -2.54 -2.50 6.73
CA ILE A 74 -2.47 -1.97 5.37
C ILE A 74 -1.70 -0.66 5.41
N TYR A 75 -0.56 -0.60 4.72
CA TYR A 75 0.31 0.56 4.66
C TYR A 75 0.75 0.82 3.21
N SER A 76 1.00 2.08 2.87
CA SER A 76 1.42 2.47 1.53
C SER A 76 2.93 2.31 1.37
N PHE A 77 3.36 1.40 0.48
CA PHE A 77 4.77 1.15 0.19
C PHE A 77 5.11 1.51 -1.26
N PRO A 78 6.39 1.88 -1.53
CA PRO A 78 6.89 1.95 -2.90
C PRO A 78 7.01 0.52 -3.44
N VAL A 79 6.30 0.23 -4.52
CA VAL A 79 6.30 -1.07 -5.17
C VAL A 79 6.61 -0.96 -6.66
N ARG A 80 7.25 -1.99 -7.18
CA ARG A 80 7.32 -2.26 -8.62
C ARG A 80 6.30 -3.30 -8.98
N CYS A 81 5.55 -3.03 -10.03
CA CYS A 81 4.57 -3.96 -10.55
C CYS A 81 5.13 -4.71 -11.76
N ASP A 82 4.76 -5.98 -11.88
CA ASP A 82 5.14 -6.84 -13.00
C ASP A 82 4.04 -7.89 -13.26
N TYR A 83 3.28 -7.70 -14.34
CA TYR A 83 2.23 -8.62 -14.81
C TYR A 83 1.29 -9.15 -13.71
N GLY A 84 0.60 -8.26 -13.01
CA GLY A 84 -0.35 -8.64 -11.95
C GLY A 84 0.31 -8.99 -10.61
N ARG A 85 1.63 -8.81 -10.49
CA ARG A 85 2.38 -8.95 -9.24
C ARG A 85 2.98 -7.62 -8.83
N TYR A 86 3.29 -7.49 -7.54
CA TYR A 86 4.02 -6.35 -7.01
C TYR A 86 5.17 -6.83 -6.13
N GLN A 87 6.20 -5.99 -6.01
CA GLN A 87 7.32 -6.19 -5.10
C GLN A 87 7.65 -4.87 -4.43
N ILE A 88 7.74 -4.87 -3.09
CA ILE A 88 8.22 -3.70 -2.34
C ILE A 88 9.66 -3.42 -2.77
N VAL A 89 9.91 -2.19 -3.20
CA VAL A 89 11.27 -1.71 -3.47
C VAL A 89 12.02 -1.69 -2.15
N GLN A 90 13.19 -2.32 -2.11
CA GLN A 90 14.03 -2.43 -0.92
C GLN A 90 15.25 -1.52 -1.01
N GLY A 91 15.85 -1.18 0.14
CA GLY A 91 17.10 -0.45 0.21
C GLY A 91 16.99 1.07 0.01
N LEU A 92 15.80 1.65 0.15
CA LEU A 92 15.64 3.10 0.16
C LEU A 92 16.14 3.70 1.49
N GLU A 93 16.91 4.78 1.39
CA GLU A 93 17.36 5.53 2.56
C GLU A 93 16.22 6.35 3.13
N ILE A 94 15.96 6.18 4.44
CA ILE A 94 14.93 6.93 5.16
C ILE A 94 15.62 7.91 6.09
N GLY A 95 15.51 9.20 5.78
CA GLY A 95 15.98 10.27 6.65
C GLY A 95 15.12 10.40 7.92
N GLU A 96 15.66 11.07 8.94
CA GLU A 96 15.04 11.22 10.26
C GLU A 96 13.63 11.84 10.20
N PHE A 97 13.46 12.92 9.43
CA PHE A 97 12.15 13.55 9.23
C PHE A 97 11.13 12.62 8.57
N ALA A 98 11.55 11.85 7.55
CA ALA A 98 10.67 10.88 6.91
C ALA A 98 10.29 9.75 7.87
N ARG A 99 11.25 9.29 8.69
CA ARG A 99 11.01 8.28 9.74
C ARG A 99 9.95 8.74 10.72
N GLU A 100 10.05 9.98 11.22
CA GLU A 100 9.06 10.56 12.13
C GLU A 100 7.65 10.54 11.53
N LYS A 101 7.51 10.98 10.27
CA LYS A 101 6.21 10.98 9.58
C LYS A 101 5.67 9.57 9.35
N MET A 102 6.53 8.61 9.00
CA MET A 102 6.14 7.21 8.85
C MET A 102 5.62 6.64 10.18
N THR A 103 6.30 6.90 11.29
CA THR A 103 5.87 6.45 12.61
C THR A 103 4.54 7.09 13.04
N LEU A 104 4.31 8.36 12.72
CA LEU A 104 3.01 9.01 12.98
C LEU A 104 1.87 8.32 12.20
N SER A 105 2.05 8.08 10.90
CA SER A 105 1.05 7.39 10.07
C SER A 105 0.82 5.94 10.51
N GLU A 106 1.87 5.22 10.90
CA GLU A 106 1.75 3.88 11.48
C GLU A 106 0.91 3.87 12.75
N GLN A 107 1.17 4.81 13.68
CA GLN A 107 0.41 4.92 14.92
C GLN A 107 -1.07 5.26 14.67
N GLU A 108 -1.37 6.08 13.68
CA GLU A 108 -2.74 6.37 13.26
C GLU A 108 -3.45 5.10 12.77
N LEU A 109 -2.82 4.34 11.88
CA LEU A 109 -3.37 3.08 11.35
C LEU A 109 -3.58 2.02 12.44
N LEU A 110 -2.67 1.92 13.41
CA LEU A 110 -2.82 1.01 14.55
C LEU A 110 -4.01 1.39 15.43
N LYS A 111 -4.27 2.69 15.64
CA LYS A 111 -5.45 3.16 16.37
C LYS A 111 -6.74 2.89 15.61
N GLU A 112 -6.75 3.10 14.30
CA GLU A 112 -7.90 2.77 13.44
C GLU A 112 -8.20 1.26 13.50
N MET A 113 -7.17 0.42 13.40
CA MET A 113 -7.29 -1.02 13.54
C MET A 113 -7.89 -1.42 14.90
N ASP A 114 -7.42 -0.85 16.01
CA ASP A 114 -7.94 -1.15 17.34
C ASP A 114 -9.41 -0.73 17.48
N THR A 115 -9.79 0.41 16.88
CA THR A 115 -11.17 0.91 16.88
C THR A 115 -12.14 -0.04 16.18
N VAL A 116 -11.72 -0.66 15.06
CA VAL A 116 -12.56 -1.60 14.31
C VAL A 116 -12.43 -3.05 14.76
N LYS A 117 -11.52 -3.35 15.69
CA LYS A 117 -11.21 -4.72 16.12
C LYS A 117 -12.44 -5.50 16.60
N ASN A 118 -13.37 -4.82 17.27
CA ASN A 118 -14.61 -5.43 17.75
C ASN A 118 -15.65 -5.69 16.64
N LEU A 119 -15.46 -5.13 15.45
CA LEU A 119 -16.30 -5.35 14.27
C LEU A 119 -15.81 -6.54 13.43
N LEU A 120 -14.57 -7.00 13.65
CA LEU A 120 -13.98 -8.09 12.89
C LEU A 120 -14.33 -9.45 13.53
N PRO A 121 -14.59 -10.50 12.72
CA PRO A 121 -14.74 -11.85 13.23
C PRO A 121 -13.48 -12.30 13.99
N LYS A 122 -13.66 -12.95 15.15
CA LYS A 122 -12.53 -13.42 15.98
C LYS A 122 -11.60 -14.38 15.22
N GLU A 123 -12.16 -15.14 14.29
CA GLU A 123 -11.49 -16.12 13.43
C GLU A 123 -10.48 -15.49 12.44
N THR A 124 -10.65 -14.21 12.05
CA THR A 124 -9.75 -13.53 11.11
C THR A 124 -8.60 -12.77 11.79
N GLY A 125 -8.66 -12.58 13.12
CA GLY A 125 -7.70 -11.77 13.85
C GLY A 125 -6.28 -12.36 13.90
N GLU A 126 -6.16 -13.69 13.96
CA GLU A 126 -4.86 -14.37 14.04
C GLU A 126 -4.17 -14.48 12.67
N SER A 127 -4.94 -14.67 11.60
CA SER A 127 -4.42 -14.82 10.23
C SER A 127 -3.71 -13.57 9.71
N HIS A 128 -4.13 -12.37 10.11
CA HIS A 128 -3.49 -11.11 9.65
C HIS A 128 -2.09 -10.89 10.22
N ARG A 129 -1.76 -11.47 11.38
CA ARG A 129 -0.46 -11.30 12.05
C ARG A 129 0.58 -12.32 11.61
N ASN A 130 0.13 -13.48 11.15
CA ASN A 130 0.98 -14.58 10.69
C ASN A 130 1.18 -14.61 9.17
N LEU A 131 0.96 -13.48 8.48
CA LEU A 131 1.19 -13.39 7.04
C LEU A 131 2.69 -13.57 6.75
N SER A 132 3.02 -14.77 6.26
CA SER A 132 4.29 -15.01 5.59
C SER A 132 4.17 -14.46 4.16
N VAL A 133 5.25 -13.79 3.73
CA VAL A 133 5.42 -13.12 2.44
C VAL A 133 4.59 -13.76 1.31
N CYS A 134 3.85 -12.93 0.57
CA CYS A 134 3.11 -13.35 -0.61
C CYS A 134 4.10 -13.71 -1.73
N LEU A 135 4.62 -14.94 -1.70
CA LEU A 135 5.50 -15.45 -2.73
C LEU A 135 4.69 -16.12 -3.86
N ARG A 136 4.80 -15.51 -5.03
CA ARG A 136 4.84 -16.12 -6.39
C ARG A 136 3.58 -16.68 -7.05
N SER A 137 2.46 -17.01 -6.39
CA SER A 137 1.38 -17.73 -7.10
C SER A 137 -0.08 -17.49 -6.68
N GLY A 138 -0.38 -16.44 -5.90
CA GLY A 138 -1.77 -16.22 -5.44
C GLY A 138 -2.29 -17.32 -4.51
N THR A 139 -1.38 -18.03 -3.84
CA THR A 139 -1.70 -18.99 -2.78
C THR A 139 -1.12 -18.45 -1.49
N THR A 140 -1.97 -18.01 -0.56
CA THR A 140 -1.56 -17.84 0.83
C THR A 140 -1.33 -19.24 1.37
N LEU A 141 -0.07 -19.67 1.49
CA LEU A 141 0.27 -20.88 2.22
C LEU A 141 0.10 -20.57 3.71
N TYR A 142 -1.14 -20.65 4.17
CA TYR A 142 -1.43 -20.96 5.56
C TYR A 142 -1.04 -22.44 5.75
N ASP A 143 0.08 -22.70 6.42
CA ASP A 143 0.37 -24.04 6.94
C ASP A 143 -0.46 -24.27 8.21
N ASP A 144 -1.78 -24.23 8.07
CA ASP A 144 -2.73 -24.35 9.17
C ASP A 144 -3.36 -25.76 9.24
N GLY A 145 -2.80 -26.74 8.52
CA GLY A 145 -3.28 -28.13 8.57
C GLY A 145 -4.74 -28.36 8.12
N ILE A 146 -5.44 -27.32 7.65
CA ILE A 146 -6.78 -27.40 7.08
C ILE A 146 -6.63 -27.51 5.57
N SER A 147 -6.33 -28.72 5.10
CA SER A 147 -6.38 -29.06 3.69
C SER A 147 -7.77 -28.77 3.12
N LEU A 148 -7.93 -27.68 2.37
CA LEU A 148 -9.11 -27.47 1.54
C LEU A 148 -9.11 -28.50 0.38
N PRO A 149 -10.28 -29.08 0.04
CA PRO A 149 -10.37 -30.09 -1.01
C PRO A 149 -9.96 -29.53 -2.38
N LYS A 150 -9.42 -30.43 -3.21
CA LYS A 150 -8.84 -30.18 -4.54
C LYS A 150 -9.69 -29.26 -5.45
N LYS A 151 -9.05 -28.15 -5.84
CA LYS A 151 -9.27 -27.27 -7.01
C LYS A 151 -10.67 -26.65 -7.20
N GLN A 152 -10.77 -25.36 -6.92
CA GLN A 152 -11.73 -24.47 -7.59
C GLN A 152 -11.21 -23.03 -7.67
N TYR A 153 -10.01 -22.83 -8.21
CA TYR A 153 -9.56 -21.51 -8.66
C TYR A 153 -9.24 -21.54 -10.15
N LEU A 154 -9.62 -20.48 -10.86
CA LEU A 154 -9.29 -20.27 -12.25
C LEU A 154 -7.76 -20.11 -12.37
N GLN A 155 -7.08 -21.11 -12.94
CA GLN A 155 -5.69 -20.94 -13.39
C GLN A 155 -5.71 -19.97 -14.57
N THR A 156 -5.20 -18.75 -14.35
CA THR A 156 -4.89 -17.82 -15.45
C THR A 156 -3.51 -18.17 -15.98
N ASP A 157 -3.37 -19.34 -16.61
CA ASP A 157 -2.19 -19.67 -17.40
C ASP A 157 -2.19 -18.79 -18.65
N ARG A 158 -1.66 -17.57 -18.53
CA ARG A 158 -1.33 -16.69 -19.66
C ARG A 158 0.15 -16.72 -19.95
N VAL A 159 0.74 -17.91 -20.06
CA VAL A 159 1.98 -18.13 -20.80
C VAL A 159 1.89 -19.53 -21.42
N ARG A 160 1.96 -19.59 -22.74
CA ARG A 160 2.26 -20.81 -23.49
C ARG A 160 3.70 -20.73 -23.94
#